data_AF-A0A8C5QJ59-F1
#
_entry.id   AF-A0A8C5QJ59-F1
#
_cell.length_a   1.000
_cell.length_b   1.000
_cell.length_c   1.000
_cell.angle_alpha   90.00
_cell.angle_beta   90.00
_cell.angle_gamma   90.00
#
_symmetry.space_group_name_H-M   'P 1'
#
loop_
_entity.id
_entity.type
_entity.pdbx_description
1 polymer ?
#
loop_
_entity_poly.entity_id
_entity_poly.type
_entity_poly.pdbx_seq_one_letter_code
_entity_poly.pdbx_strand_id
1 'polypeptide(L)'
;MSSWGHDSHNISFAVLCLITCFCLYCFKMIKPPITKFKRKNPMSNFGNFINYGGFLLPFLPMVEIDGMKLGHAKPILQYIAGKHNLYGKNLKERVLIDQYVEGTTDLMEVTMYIPFLLSEDREKQIEAMKKKSKNIYFPIYEQVLRDHGQPFLLGDQFSWADVQLIEAILMAEEITSDILSDFPLLQAFKDRIREMPTIKAFLQPGSKRKPLPDDKYVALVKGMFQMYLKPAFNLK
;
A
#
# COMPACT_ATOMS: atom_id res chain seq x y z
N MET A 1 -2.20 -20.56 16.70
CA MET A 1 -3.12 -19.49 17.13
C MET A 1 -2.30 -18.27 17.45
N SER A 2 -2.39 -17.22 16.64
CA SER A 2 -2.17 -15.85 17.10
C SER A 2 -3.38 -15.07 16.60
N SER A 3 -4.47 -15.20 17.35
CA SER A 3 -5.57 -14.24 17.29
C SER A 3 -4.96 -12.87 17.54
N TRP A 4 -5.20 -11.93 16.62
CA TRP A 4 -4.84 -10.54 16.82
C TRP A 4 -5.50 -10.08 18.12
N GLY A 5 -4.69 -9.85 19.14
CA GLY A 5 -5.15 -9.28 20.40
C GLY A 5 -5.75 -7.91 20.15
N HIS A 6 -6.81 -7.64 20.89
CA HIS A 6 -7.71 -6.48 20.90
C HIS A 6 -7.06 -5.09 21.09
N ASP A 7 -5.84 -4.83 20.63
CA ASP A 7 -5.19 -3.52 20.83
C ASP A 7 -5.35 -2.60 19.61
N SER A 8 -6.62 -2.32 19.31
CA SER A 8 -7.10 -1.37 18.30
C SER A 8 -6.81 0.11 18.61
N HIS A 9 -6.15 0.42 19.73
CA HIS A 9 -5.99 1.79 20.23
C HIS A 9 -4.58 2.39 20.01
N ASN A 10 -3.64 1.63 19.46
CA ASN A 10 -2.25 2.10 19.33
C ASN A 10 -1.99 2.67 17.93
N ILE A 11 -1.53 3.92 17.83
CA ILE A 11 -1.04 4.54 16.57
C ILE A 11 0.03 3.67 15.91
N SER A 12 0.80 2.91 16.70
CA SER A 12 1.77 1.91 16.21
C SER A 12 1.12 0.84 15.34
N PHE A 13 -0.09 0.39 15.67
CA PHE A 13 -0.84 -0.60 14.88
C PHE A 13 -1.42 0.02 13.60
N ALA A 14 -1.84 1.28 13.67
CA ALA A 14 -2.35 2.01 12.51
C ALA A 14 -1.29 2.16 11.42
N VAL A 15 -0.12 2.67 11.81
CA VAL A 15 1.06 2.83 10.95
C VAL A 15 1.50 1.48 10.37
N LEU A 16 1.48 0.42 11.20
CA LEU A 16 1.76 -0.95 10.78
C LEU A 16 0.82 -1.41 9.66
N CYS A 17 -0.49 -1.23 9.84
CA CYS A 17 -1.50 -1.63 8.86
C CYS A 17 -1.47 -0.76 7.60
N LEU A 18 -1.17 0.54 7.73
CA LEU A 18 -1.08 1.46 6.59
C LEU A 18 0.05 1.06 5.64
N ILE A 19 1.22 0.73 6.20
CA ILE A 19 2.37 0.28 5.41
C ILE A 19 2.14 -1.15 4.87
N THR A 20 1.54 -2.03 5.67
CA THR A 20 1.36 -3.44 5.27
C THR A 20 0.16 -3.71 4.35
N CYS A 21 -0.82 -2.81 4.23
CA CYS A 21 -1.98 -3.00 3.35
C CYS A 21 -1.74 -2.59 1.89
N PHE A 22 -0.82 -1.67 1.61
CA PHE A 22 -0.42 -1.35 0.23
C PHE A 22 0.49 -2.42 -0.37
N CYS A 23 1.29 -3.00 0.52
CA CYS A 23 1.84 -4.32 0.32
C CYS A 23 0.69 -5.33 0.10
N LEU A 24 0.39 -5.69 -1.14
CA LEU A 24 -0.46 -6.84 -1.55
C LEU A 24 -0.06 -8.21 -0.91
N TYR A 25 0.89 -8.19 0.02
CA TYR A 25 1.57 -9.26 0.74
C TYR A 25 0.84 -9.78 1.99
N CYS A 26 -0.41 -9.36 2.22
CA CYS A 26 -1.19 -9.82 3.37
C CYS A 26 -1.92 -11.16 3.14
N PHE A 27 -1.22 -12.18 2.63
CA PHE A 27 -1.76 -13.55 2.56
C PHE A 27 -1.83 -14.26 3.91
N LYS A 28 -1.04 -13.85 4.91
CA LYS A 28 -1.02 -14.51 6.23
C LYS A 28 -2.20 -14.14 7.15
N MET A 29 -3.13 -13.29 6.71
CA MET A 29 -4.34 -12.97 7.49
C MET A 29 -5.52 -13.93 7.22
N ILE A 30 -5.34 -14.95 6.37
CA ILE A 30 -6.42 -15.82 5.92
C ILE A 30 -6.30 -17.21 6.57
N LYS A 31 -7.34 -17.63 7.31
CA LYS A 31 -7.60 -19.06 7.59
C LYS A 31 -7.69 -19.82 6.25
N PRO A 32 -7.32 -21.12 6.18
CA PRO A 32 -7.10 -21.83 4.91
C PRO A 32 -8.23 -21.63 3.88
N PRO A 33 -7.89 -21.57 2.57
CA PRO A 33 -8.84 -21.27 1.52
C PRO A 33 -9.99 -22.27 1.51
N ILE A 34 -11.21 -21.76 1.36
CA ILE A 34 -12.41 -22.57 1.16
C ILE A 34 -12.22 -23.34 -0.16
N THR A 35 -11.90 -24.64 -0.05
CA THR A 35 -11.47 -25.52 -1.16
C THR A 35 -12.58 -25.95 -2.12
N LYS A 36 -13.76 -25.31 -2.10
CA LYS A 36 -14.89 -25.70 -2.97
C LYS A 36 -15.56 -24.49 -3.62
N PHE A 37 -14.99 -24.00 -4.71
CA PHE A 37 -15.61 -23.01 -5.58
C PHE A 37 -16.44 -23.75 -6.66
N LYS A 38 -17.76 -23.84 -6.50
CA LYS A 38 -18.64 -24.28 -7.59
C LYS A 38 -19.05 -23.06 -8.41
N ARG A 39 -18.66 -23.02 -9.70
CA ARG A 39 -19.16 -22.04 -10.68
C ARG A 39 -20.68 -22.13 -10.77
N LYS A 40 -21.38 -21.03 -10.49
CA LYS A 40 -22.72 -20.75 -11.05
C LYS A 40 -22.63 -19.46 -11.87
N ASN A 41 -23.32 -19.45 -13.02
CA ASN A 41 -23.29 -18.37 -14.02
C ASN A 41 -23.49 -16.98 -13.39
N PRO A 42 -22.69 -15.95 -13.77
CA PRO A 42 -22.65 -14.67 -13.05
C PRO A 42 -23.70 -13.63 -13.46
N MET A 43 -24.73 -13.95 -14.26
CA MET A 43 -25.65 -12.93 -14.81
C MET A 43 -27.15 -13.15 -14.55
N SER A 44 -27.56 -14.00 -13.60
CA SER A 44 -29.01 -14.22 -13.36
C SER A 44 -29.52 -13.93 -11.97
N ASN A 45 -28.72 -13.46 -10.99
CA ASN A 45 -29.25 -13.12 -9.67
C ASN A 45 -28.38 -12.08 -8.95
N PHE A 46 -28.81 -10.82 -8.96
CA PHE A 46 -28.34 -9.77 -8.05
C PHE A 46 -28.67 -10.06 -6.56
N GLY A 47 -29.38 -11.16 -6.26
CA GLY A 47 -29.83 -11.52 -4.91
C GLY A 47 -29.04 -12.62 -4.19
N ASN A 48 -27.96 -13.15 -4.78
CA ASN A 48 -27.13 -14.18 -4.12
C ASN A 48 -25.69 -13.69 -4.00
N PHE A 49 -25.42 -12.84 -3.00
CA PHE A 49 -24.06 -12.52 -2.58
C PHE A 49 -23.35 -13.85 -2.25
N ILE A 50 -22.38 -14.24 -3.08
CA ILE A 50 -21.50 -15.36 -2.76
C ILE A 50 -20.84 -15.02 -1.42
N ASN A 51 -21.06 -15.84 -0.40
CA ASN A 51 -20.57 -15.58 0.94
C ASN A 51 -19.05 -15.74 0.97
N TYR A 52 -18.31 -14.66 0.73
CA TYR A 52 -16.87 -14.56 0.89
C TYR A 52 -16.51 -14.46 2.38
N GLY A 53 -17.05 -15.34 3.22
CA GLY A 53 -16.87 -15.25 4.67
C GLY A 53 -17.43 -13.96 5.27
N GLY A 54 -18.50 -13.39 4.70
CA GLY A 54 -19.14 -12.15 5.15
C GLY A 54 -18.55 -10.85 4.58
N PHE A 55 -17.58 -10.92 3.67
CA PHE A 55 -17.09 -9.75 2.93
C PHE A 55 -18.00 -9.43 1.73
N LEU A 56 -18.18 -8.13 1.44
CA LEU A 56 -19.03 -7.65 0.35
C LEU A 56 -18.50 -8.00 -1.04
N LEU A 57 -17.17 -7.98 -1.22
CA LEU A 57 -16.50 -8.18 -2.50
C LEU A 57 -15.42 -9.28 -2.39
N PRO A 58 -15.18 -10.05 -3.47
CA PRO A 58 -14.18 -11.14 -3.49
C PRO A 58 -12.71 -10.69 -3.52
N PHE A 59 -12.43 -9.40 -3.53
CA PHE A 59 -11.10 -8.88 -3.83
C PHE A 59 -10.27 -8.64 -2.57
N LEU A 60 -9.02 -9.08 -2.61
CA LEU A 60 -8.03 -8.72 -1.59
C LEU A 60 -7.51 -7.29 -1.81
N PRO A 61 -6.99 -6.63 -0.76
CA PRO A 61 -6.94 -7.08 0.63
C PRO A 61 -8.31 -7.07 1.33
N MET A 62 -8.43 -7.86 2.39
CA MET A 62 -9.61 -7.98 3.25
C MET A 62 -9.18 -7.95 4.73
N VAL A 63 -9.86 -7.15 5.55
CA VAL A 63 -9.56 -6.97 6.98
C VAL A 63 -10.84 -7.04 7.81
N GLU A 64 -10.79 -7.80 8.90
CA GLU A 64 -11.80 -7.73 9.96
C GLU A 64 -11.32 -6.77 11.05
N ILE A 65 -12.03 -5.66 11.26
CA ILE A 65 -11.67 -4.61 12.23
C ILE A 65 -12.94 -3.99 12.83
N ASP A 66 -12.97 -3.81 14.14
CA ASP A 66 -14.11 -3.22 14.89
C ASP A 66 -15.48 -3.85 14.54
N GLY A 67 -15.49 -5.17 14.35
CA GLY A 67 -16.69 -5.93 13.96
C GLY A 67 -17.10 -5.76 12.49
N MET A 68 -16.39 -4.95 11.71
CA MET A 68 -16.60 -4.79 10.27
C MET A 68 -15.72 -5.75 9.47
N LYS A 69 -16.19 -6.07 8.26
CA LYS A 69 -15.46 -6.85 7.25
C LYS A 69 -15.21 -5.96 6.03
N LEU A 70 -14.04 -5.31 6.02
CA LEU A 70 -13.67 -4.33 5.00
C LEU A 70 -12.84 -4.98 3.89
N GLY A 71 -13.20 -4.69 2.65
CA GLY A 71 -12.43 -5.07 1.46
C GLY A 71 -11.82 -3.84 0.77
N HIS A 72 -10.85 -4.09 -0.11
CA HIS A 72 -10.06 -3.10 -0.84
C HIS A 72 -9.12 -2.26 0.04
N ALA A 73 -7.93 -1.97 -0.50
CA ALA A 73 -6.89 -1.25 0.24
C ALA A 73 -7.35 0.14 0.69
N LYS A 74 -7.87 0.97 -0.23
CA LYS A 74 -8.22 2.37 0.07
C LYS A 74 -9.24 2.53 1.21
N PRO A 75 -10.40 1.85 1.22
CA PRO A 75 -11.34 1.95 2.35
C PRO A 75 -10.75 1.47 3.69
N ILE A 76 -9.97 0.38 3.67
CA ILE A 76 -9.29 -0.13 4.87
C ILE A 76 -8.33 0.91 5.42
N LEU A 77 -7.48 1.48 4.56
CA LEU A 77 -6.48 2.48 4.94
C LEU A 77 -7.13 3.78 5.45
N GLN A 78 -8.15 4.27 4.75
CA GLN A 78 -8.90 5.47 5.16
C GLN A 78 -9.57 5.29 6.52
N TYR A 79 -10.16 4.11 6.78
CA TYR A 79 -10.75 3.80 8.07
C TYR A 79 -9.71 3.82 9.20
N ILE A 80 -8.57 3.16 8.98
CA ILE A 80 -7.46 3.10 9.95
C ILE A 80 -6.88 4.51 10.18
N ALA A 81 -6.66 5.28 9.13
CA ALA A 81 -6.15 6.65 9.25
C ALA A 81 -7.13 7.53 10.04
N GLY A 82 -8.43 7.44 9.76
CA GLY A 82 -9.48 8.17 10.49
C GLY A 82 -9.54 7.77 11.97
N LYS A 83 -9.56 6.47 12.25
CA LYS A 83 -9.62 5.92 13.63
C LYS A 83 -8.45 6.38 14.50
N HIS A 84 -7.28 6.60 13.90
CA HIS A 84 -6.05 6.97 14.60
C HIS A 84 -5.65 8.43 14.40
N ASN A 85 -6.58 9.30 13.98
CA ASN A 85 -6.37 10.74 13.82
C ASN A 85 -5.24 11.14 12.83
N LEU A 86 -4.99 10.29 11.83
CA LEU A 86 -4.01 10.50 10.77
C LEU A 86 -4.62 11.02 9.46
N TYR A 87 -5.92 11.37 9.47
CA TYR A 87 -6.68 11.72 8.27
C TYR A 87 -7.31 13.12 8.32
N GLY A 88 -6.53 14.11 8.76
CA GLY A 88 -6.92 15.53 8.79
C GLY A 88 -8.11 15.85 9.72
N LYS A 89 -8.22 17.12 10.13
CA LYS A 89 -9.31 17.57 11.02
C LYS A 89 -10.54 18.10 10.27
N ASN A 90 -10.39 18.41 8.98
CA ASN A 90 -11.46 18.96 8.16
C ASN A 90 -11.39 18.46 6.71
N LEU A 91 -12.42 18.78 5.93
CA LEU A 91 -12.54 18.32 4.54
C LEU A 91 -11.40 18.82 3.64
N LYS A 92 -10.88 20.03 3.87
CA LYS A 92 -9.79 20.58 3.06
C LYS A 92 -8.51 19.78 3.25
N GLU A 93 -8.16 19.48 4.50
CA GLU A 93 -7.00 18.66 4.82
C GLU A 93 -7.15 17.22 4.31
N ARG A 94 -8.35 16.63 4.41
CA ARG A 94 -8.61 15.28 3.89
C ARG A 94 -8.40 15.19 2.38
N VAL A 95 -8.87 16.18 1.63
CA VAL A 95 -8.68 16.22 0.17
C VAL A 95 -7.20 16.37 -0.18
N LEU A 96 -6.44 17.20 0.54
CA LEU A 96 -5.00 17.34 0.32
C LEU A 96 -4.26 16.03 0.60
N ILE A 97 -4.59 15.39 1.73
CA ILE A 97 -4.05 14.09 2.10
C ILE A 97 -4.38 13.04 1.02
N ASP A 98 -5.63 12.96 0.56
CA ASP A 98 -6.03 12.01 -0.49
C ASP A 98 -5.26 12.27 -1.78
N GLN A 99 -5.09 13.53 -2.18
CA GLN A 99 -4.30 13.88 -3.37
C GLN A 99 -2.85 13.40 -3.25
N TYR A 100 -2.22 13.56 -2.08
CA TYR A 100 -0.87 13.06 -1.84
C TYR A 100 -0.79 11.53 -1.83
N VAL A 101 -1.80 10.85 -1.26
CA VAL A 101 -1.87 9.39 -1.21
C VAL A 101 -2.11 8.78 -2.59
N GLU A 102 -2.95 9.38 -3.43
CA GLU A 102 -3.16 8.89 -4.80
C GLU A 102 -1.89 9.06 -5.65
N GLY A 103 -1.17 10.19 -5.51
CA GLY A 103 0.10 10.39 -6.21
C GLY A 103 1.18 9.36 -5.82
N THR A 104 1.28 9.02 -4.53
CA THR A 104 2.20 7.97 -4.06
C THR A 104 1.74 6.58 -4.49
N THR A 105 0.43 6.33 -4.50
CA THR A 105 -0.18 5.10 -5.01
C THR A 105 0.22 4.83 -6.46
N ASP A 106 0.06 5.81 -7.36
CA ASP A 106 0.41 5.66 -8.77
C ASP A 106 1.90 5.30 -8.97
N LEU A 107 2.78 5.86 -8.13
CA LEU A 107 4.20 5.54 -8.15
C LEU A 107 4.45 4.11 -7.64
N MET A 108 3.84 3.75 -6.51
CA MET A 108 3.99 2.41 -5.91
C MET A 108 3.47 1.31 -6.83
N GLU A 109 2.38 1.55 -7.58
CA GLU A 109 1.84 0.59 -8.53
C GLU A 109 2.87 0.20 -9.61
N VAL A 110 3.58 1.19 -10.16
CA VAL A 110 4.62 0.95 -11.18
C VAL A 110 5.74 0.06 -10.61
N THR A 111 6.11 0.32 -9.36
CA THR A 111 7.16 -0.42 -8.64
C THR A 111 6.70 -1.84 -8.27
N MET A 112 5.43 -2.00 -7.90
CA MET A 112 4.85 -3.24 -7.39
C MET A 112 4.82 -4.38 -8.42
N TYR A 113 4.68 -4.06 -9.71
CA TYR A 113 4.62 -5.06 -10.78
C TYR A 113 5.99 -5.63 -11.18
N ILE A 114 7.09 -4.93 -10.87
CA ILE A 114 8.45 -5.28 -11.29
C ILE A 114 8.82 -6.75 -11.01
N PRO A 115 8.52 -7.33 -9.82
CA PRO A 115 8.88 -8.71 -9.53
C PRO A 115 8.12 -9.76 -10.36
N PHE A 116 6.97 -9.38 -10.93
CA PHE A 116 6.12 -10.28 -11.70
C PHE A 116 6.46 -10.36 -13.19
N LEU A 117 7.24 -9.38 -13.68
CA LEU A 117 7.66 -9.26 -15.07
C LEU A 117 8.76 -10.25 -15.44
N LEU A 118 8.81 -10.57 -16.74
CA LEU A 118 9.96 -11.25 -17.35
C LEU A 118 11.20 -10.35 -17.28
N SER A 119 12.38 -10.95 -17.35
CA SER A 119 13.65 -10.22 -17.22
C SER A 119 13.79 -9.06 -18.23
N GLU A 120 13.37 -9.27 -19.47
CA GLU A 120 13.44 -8.28 -20.56
C GLU A 120 12.53 -7.06 -20.36
N ASP A 121 11.42 -7.23 -19.64
CA ASP A 121 10.48 -6.13 -19.34
C ASP A 121 10.77 -5.47 -17.99
N ARG A 122 11.53 -6.15 -17.12
CA ARG A 122 11.91 -5.64 -15.81
C ARG A 122 12.74 -4.36 -15.92
N GLU A 123 13.75 -4.33 -16.79
CA GLU A 123 14.61 -3.16 -16.99
C GLU A 123 13.80 -1.96 -17.49
N LYS A 124 12.91 -2.17 -18.47
CA LYS A 124 12.00 -1.13 -18.98
C LYS A 124 11.10 -0.57 -17.88
N GLN A 125 10.57 -1.44 -17.02
CA GLN A 125 9.72 -1.04 -15.91
C GLN A 125 10.51 -0.28 -14.83
N ILE A 126 11.75 -0.68 -14.56
CA ILE A 126 12.65 0.05 -13.65
C ILE A 126 12.93 1.45 -14.20
N GLU A 127 13.22 1.59 -15.49
CA GLU A 127 13.43 2.91 -16.10
C GLU A 127 12.14 3.77 -16.09
N ALA A 128 10.97 3.15 -16.31
CA ALA A 128 9.69 3.84 -16.18
C ALA A 128 9.45 4.33 -14.74
N MET A 129 9.77 3.49 -13.73
CA MET A 129 9.74 3.87 -12.32
C MET A 129 10.68 5.05 -12.06
N LYS A 130 11.95 4.98 -12.46
CA LYS A 130 12.92 6.06 -12.28
C LYS A 130 12.43 7.37 -12.89
N LYS A 131 11.95 7.33 -14.13
CA LYS A 131 11.42 8.50 -14.84
C LYS A 131 10.23 9.11 -14.10
N LYS A 132 9.27 8.28 -13.67
CA LYS A 132 8.11 8.75 -12.91
C LYS A 132 8.50 9.35 -11.56
N SER A 133 9.37 8.68 -10.82
CA SER A 133 9.92 9.16 -9.54
C SER A 133 10.59 10.52 -9.73
N LYS A 134 11.61 10.61 -10.59
CA LYS A 134 12.46 11.81 -10.73
C LYS A 134 11.79 12.98 -11.44
N ASN A 135 10.90 12.73 -12.41
CA ASN A 135 10.39 13.80 -13.27
C ASN A 135 8.96 14.22 -12.94
N ILE A 136 8.23 13.43 -12.14
CA ILE A 136 6.82 13.69 -11.82
C ILE A 136 6.65 13.77 -10.32
N TYR A 137 6.79 12.65 -9.61
CA TYR A 137 6.30 12.57 -8.22
C TYR A 137 7.23 13.24 -7.22
N PHE A 138 8.52 12.93 -7.20
CA PHE A 138 9.45 13.51 -6.21
C PHE A 138 9.60 15.03 -6.34
N PRO A 139 9.65 15.65 -7.54
CA PRO A 139 9.61 17.11 -7.66
C PRO A 139 8.38 17.74 -7.00
N ILE A 140 7.21 17.10 -7.08
CA ILE A 140 5.98 17.61 -6.47
C ILE A 140 6.09 17.60 -4.94
N TYR A 141 6.48 16.47 -4.33
CA TYR A 141 6.58 16.38 -2.87
C TYR A 141 7.74 17.23 -2.31
N GLU A 142 8.86 17.30 -3.02
CA GLU A 142 9.96 18.21 -2.72
C GLU A 142 9.49 19.67 -2.73
N GLN A 143 8.67 20.06 -3.72
CA GLN A 143 8.10 21.40 -3.80
C GLN A 143 7.12 21.68 -2.66
N VAL A 144 6.25 20.72 -2.31
CA VAL A 144 5.32 20.87 -1.16
C VAL A 144 6.10 21.19 0.11
N LEU A 145 7.12 20.38 0.43
CA LEU A 145 7.96 20.59 1.61
C LEU A 145 8.70 21.94 1.56
N ARG A 146 9.11 22.38 0.37
CA ARG A 146 9.79 23.67 0.14
C ARG A 146 8.87 24.85 0.37
N ASP A 147 7.65 24.81 -0.16
CA ASP A 147 6.71 25.93 -0.17
C ASP A 147 6.34 26.37 1.24
N HIS A 148 6.11 25.42 2.14
CA HIS A 148 5.72 25.72 3.51
C HIS A 148 6.89 25.59 4.52
N GLY A 149 7.97 24.89 4.18
CA GLY A 149 9.16 24.74 5.04
C GLY A 149 8.88 24.01 6.36
N GLN A 150 7.94 23.06 6.37
CA GLN A 150 7.47 22.35 7.56
C GLN A 150 7.84 20.87 7.49
N PRO A 151 7.87 20.14 8.63
CA PRO A 151 8.39 18.78 8.68
C PRO A 151 7.55 17.71 7.98
N PHE A 152 6.26 17.94 7.72
CA PHE A 152 5.32 16.98 7.14
C PHE A 152 4.61 17.56 5.92
N LEU A 153 3.98 16.70 5.12
CA LEU A 153 3.24 17.10 3.91
C LEU A 153 2.04 17.99 4.20
N LEU A 154 1.45 17.86 5.39
CA LEU A 154 0.37 18.71 5.86
C LEU A 154 0.88 19.73 6.91
N GLY A 155 2.03 20.34 6.64
CA GLY A 155 2.62 21.33 7.53
C GLY A 155 3.27 20.68 8.77
N ASP A 156 2.81 21.06 9.96
CA ASP A 156 3.27 20.53 11.24
C ASP A 156 2.50 19.28 11.70
N GLN A 157 1.52 18.84 10.90
CA GLN A 157 0.69 17.68 11.22
C GLN A 157 1.14 16.42 10.48
N PHE A 158 1.54 15.40 11.25
CA PHE A 158 1.77 14.06 10.72
C PHE A 158 0.46 13.38 10.33
N SER A 159 0.45 12.75 9.15
CA SER A 159 -0.73 12.14 8.53
C SER A 159 -0.39 10.83 7.82
N TRP A 160 -1.40 10.10 7.34
CA TRP A 160 -1.14 8.91 6.53
C TRP A 160 -0.56 9.20 5.14
N ALA A 161 -0.61 10.46 4.66
CA ALA A 161 0.13 10.85 3.47
C ALA A 161 1.65 10.74 3.70
N ASP A 162 2.12 11.12 4.89
CA ASP A 162 3.54 11.00 5.25
C ASP A 162 3.96 9.53 5.35
N VAL A 163 3.10 8.69 5.91
CA VAL A 163 3.27 7.23 5.99
C VAL A 163 3.36 6.60 4.58
N GLN A 164 2.52 7.05 3.65
CA GLN A 164 2.58 6.54 2.28
C GLN A 164 3.78 7.05 1.49
N LEU A 165 4.18 8.30 1.69
CA LEU A 165 5.36 8.83 1.02
C LEU A 165 6.64 8.13 1.49
N ILE A 166 6.80 7.85 2.80
CA ILE A 166 7.97 7.11 3.27
C ILE A 166 8.02 5.70 2.70
N GLU A 167 6.89 4.98 2.62
CA GLU A 167 6.87 3.64 2.03
C GLU A 167 7.19 3.68 0.53
N ALA A 168 6.62 4.63 -0.23
CA ALA A 168 6.91 4.80 -1.65
C ALA A 168 8.40 5.10 -1.91
N ILE A 169 9.01 5.95 -1.05
CA ILE A 169 10.44 6.26 -1.09
C ILE A 169 11.27 5.00 -0.85
N LEU A 170 10.99 4.27 0.24
CA LEU A 170 11.76 3.06 0.58
C LEU A 170 11.63 2.00 -0.50
N MET A 171 10.43 1.82 -1.07
CA MET A 171 10.18 0.88 -2.15
C MET A 171 10.97 1.24 -3.43
N ALA A 172 11.10 2.53 -3.75
CA ALA A 172 11.91 2.99 -4.87
C ALA A 172 13.42 2.82 -4.60
N GLU A 173 13.89 3.14 -3.38
CA GLU A 173 15.29 3.00 -2.97
C GLU A 173 15.77 1.55 -2.93
N GLU A 174 14.88 0.61 -2.57
CA GLU A 174 15.16 -0.84 -2.61
C GLU A 174 15.45 -1.34 -4.04
N ILE A 175 15.06 -0.59 -5.09
CA ILE A 175 15.34 -0.90 -6.49
C ILE A 175 16.45 0.00 -7.06
N THR A 176 16.47 1.28 -6.70
CA THR A 176 17.45 2.27 -7.18
C THR A 176 17.86 3.14 -5.99
N SER A 177 18.99 2.78 -5.37
CA SER A 177 19.41 3.34 -4.08
C SER A 177 19.67 4.84 -4.07
N ASP A 178 20.02 5.42 -5.23
CA ASP A 178 20.35 6.84 -5.41
C ASP A 178 19.18 7.67 -5.94
N ILE A 179 17.96 7.11 -5.99
CA ILE A 179 16.78 7.75 -6.60
C ILE A 179 16.43 9.11 -5.96
N LEU A 180 16.78 9.31 -4.69
CA LEU A 180 16.53 10.54 -3.94
C LEU A 180 17.67 11.57 -3.99
N SER A 181 18.78 11.31 -4.67
CA SER A 181 20.00 12.15 -4.60
C SER A 181 19.76 13.63 -4.95
N ASP A 182 18.81 13.89 -5.85
CA ASP A 182 18.47 15.24 -6.34
C ASP A 182 17.43 15.97 -5.45
N PHE A 183 16.94 15.33 -4.38
CA PHE A 183 15.80 15.76 -3.57
C PHE A 183 16.18 15.88 -2.07
N PRO A 184 16.90 16.94 -1.68
CA PRO A 184 17.42 17.09 -0.32
C PRO A 184 16.33 17.21 0.76
N LEU A 185 15.18 17.83 0.46
CA LEU A 185 14.09 17.92 1.44
C LEU A 185 13.42 16.56 1.64
N LEU A 186 13.26 15.76 0.58
CA LEU A 186 12.79 14.39 0.69
C LEU A 186 13.76 13.47 1.44
N GLN A 187 15.08 13.68 1.31
CA GLN A 187 16.07 12.98 2.13
C GLN A 187 15.90 13.34 3.62
N ALA A 188 15.78 14.64 3.95
CA ALA A 188 15.55 15.09 5.32
C ALA A 188 14.20 14.63 5.88
N PHE A 189 13.15 14.61 5.05
CA PHE A 189 11.86 14.04 5.37
C PHE A 189 11.99 12.55 5.71
N LYS A 190 12.64 11.77 4.83
CA LYS A 190 12.88 10.34 5.03
C LYS A 190 13.53 10.06 6.38
N ASP A 191 14.62 10.76 6.68
CA ASP A 191 15.35 10.57 7.93
C ASP A 191 14.50 10.91 9.16
N ARG A 192 13.74 12.01 9.10
CA ARG A 192 12.80 12.39 10.17
C ARG A 192 11.73 11.33 10.43
N ILE A 193 11.08 10.84 9.38
CA ILE A 193 9.99 9.85 9.53
C ILE A 193 10.55 8.51 10.03
N ARG A 194 11.73 8.10 9.55
CA ARG A 194 12.39 6.86 9.99
C ARG A 194 12.76 6.86 11.47
N GLU A 195 13.02 8.03 12.05
CA GLU A 195 13.36 8.18 13.46
C GLU A 195 12.14 8.22 14.39
N MET A 196 10.92 8.31 13.86
CA MET A 196 9.70 8.21 14.68
C MET A 196 9.64 6.83 15.35
N PRO A 197 9.43 6.72 16.69
CA PRO A 197 9.58 5.45 17.40
C PRO A 197 8.80 4.27 16.82
N THR A 198 7.57 4.52 16.35
CA THR A 198 6.69 3.50 15.77
C THR A 198 7.16 3.03 14.40
N ILE A 199 7.57 3.96 13.52
CA ILE A 199 8.16 3.68 12.21
C ILE A 199 9.50 2.98 12.38
N LYS A 200 10.38 3.51 13.25
CA LYS A 200 11.69 2.95 13.55
C LYS A 200 11.57 1.50 13.98
N ALA A 201 10.67 1.21 14.93
CA ALA A 201 10.38 -0.15 15.39
C ALA A 201 9.85 -1.04 14.26
N PHE A 202 9.02 -0.51 13.36
CA PHE A 202 8.52 -1.26 12.22
C PHE A 202 9.60 -1.55 11.16
N LEU A 203 10.60 -0.68 11.00
CA LEU A 203 11.70 -0.90 10.06
C LEU A 203 12.78 -1.86 10.60
N GLN A 204 12.76 -2.19 11.90
CA GLN A 204 13.72 -3.14 12.48
C GLN A 204 13.44 -4.60 12.05
N PRO A 205 14.48 -5.46 12.04
CA PRO A 205 14.33 -6.89 11.83
C PRO A 205 13.33 -7.52 12.82
N GLY A 206 12.55 -8.49 12.36
CA GLY A 206 11.55 -9.19 13.19
C GLY A 206 10.18 -8.51 13.27
N SER A 207 10.04 -7.31 12.69
CA SER A 207 8.74 -6.66 12.54
C SER A 207 7.82 -7.41 11.56
N LYS A 208 6.59 -6.90 11.37
CA LYS A 208 5.68 -7.43 10.35
C LYS A 208 5.93 -6.86 8.95
N ARG A 209 6.93 -5.99 8.74
CA ARG A 209 7.32 -5.50 7.41
C ARG A 209 7.66 -6.69 6.53
N LYS A 210 7.24 -6.64 5.26
CA LYS A 210 7.49 -7.71 4.30
C LYS A 210 8.73 -7.33 3.48
N PRO A 211 9.61 -8.29 3.18
CA PRO A 211 10.72 -8.04 2.29
C PRO A 211 10.22 -7.85 0.85
N LEU A 212 11.12 -7.43 -0.03
CA LEU A 212 10.86 -7.47 -1.47
C LEU A 212 10.42 -8.88 -1.91
N PRO A 213 9.59 -8.97 -2.96
CA PRO A 213 9.03 -10.25 -3.39
C PRO A 213 10.12 -11.10 -4.03
N ASP A 214 10.31 -12.30 -3.49
CA ASP A 214 11.19 -13.30 -4.09
C ASP A 214 10.43 -14.15 -5.13
N ASP A 215 11.16 -14.96 -5.89
CA ASP A 215 10.58 -15.85 -6.90
C ASP A 215 9.57 -16.83 -6.31
N LYS A 216 9.75 -17.20 -5.03
CA LYS A 216 8.85 -18.11 -4.30
C LYS A 216 7.50 -17.45 -4.04
N TYR A 217 7.49 -16.19 -3.62
CA TYR A 217 6.29 -15.39 -3.47
C TYR A 217 5.61 -15.15 -4.83
N VAL A 218 6.39 -14.79 -5.86
CA VAL A 218 5.86 -14.57 -7.21
C VAL A 218 5.19 -15.83 -7.75
N ALA A 219 5.83 -17.00 -7.58
CA ALA A 219 5.26 -18.28 -7.98
C ALA A 219 3.98 -18.62 -7.21
N LEU A 220 3.95 -18.36 -5.89
CA LEU A 220 2.77 -18.55 -5.06
C LEU A 220 1.61 -17.68 -5.55
N VAL A 221 1.84 -16.37 -5.74
CA VAL A 221 0.81 -15.43 -6.22
C VAL A 221 0.33 -15.81 -7.61
N LYS A 222 1.25 -16.10 -8.55
CA LYS A 222 0.88 -16.57 -9.89
C LYS A 222 0.01 -17.82 -9.80
N GLY A 223 0.38 -18.80 -8.98
CA GLY A 223 -0.39 -20.03 -8.76
C GLY A 223 -1.78 -19.80 -8.16
N MET A 224 -1.88 -18.96 -7.13
CA MET A 224 -3.15 -18.64 -6.47
C MET A 224 -4.11 -17.85 -7.37
N PHE A 225 -3.57 -16.92 -8.16
CA PHE A 225 -4.34 -16.06 -9.06
C PHE A 225 -4.28 -16.51 -10.53
N GLN A 226 -3.99 -17.80 -10.80
CA GLN A 226 -4.04 -18.43 -12.13
C GLN A 226 -5.36 -18.18 -12.91
N MET A 227 -6.37 -17.58 -12.29
CA MET A 227 -7.62 -17.10 -12.89
C MET A 227 -7.57 -15.71 -13.56
N TYR A 228 -6.59 -14.83 -13.30
CA TYR A 228 -6.65 -13.42 -13.72
C TYR A 228 -5.60 -12.98 -14.75
N LEU A 229 -4.69 -13.86 -15.17
CA LEU A 229 -3.62 -13.55 -16.14
C LEU A 229 -3.79 -14.26 -17.49
N LYS A 230 -5.00 -14.70 -17.86
CA LYS A 230 -5.30 -14.84 -19.29
C LYS A 230 -5.51 -13.42 -19.84
N PRO A 231 -4.86 -13.04 -20.95
CA PRO A 231 -5.06 -11.72 -21.55
C PRO A 231 -6.50 -11.62 -22.06
N ALA A 232 -7.41 -11.14 -21.21
CA ALA A 232 -8.76 -10.77 -21.58
C ALA A 232 -8.78 -9.32 -22.08
N PHE A 233 -7.96 -9.03 -23.09
CA PHE A 233 -8.07 -7.83 -23.92
C PHE A 233 -7.64 -8.17 -25.35
N ASN A 234 -8.38 -9.09 -25.97
CA ASN A 234 -8.66 -9.01 -27.40
C ASN A 234 -10.03 -8.35 -27.53
N LEU A 235 -10.06 -7.03 -27.43
CA LEU A 235 -11.14 -6.26 -28.03
C LEU A 235 -10.75 -6.11 -29.50
N LYS A 236 -11.53 -6.77 -30.36
CA LYS A 236 -11.53 -6.50 -31.81
C LYS A 236 -11.98 -5.07 -32.06
#